data_AF-A0A8B8B8B0-F1
#
_entry.id   AF-A0A8B8B8B0-F1
#
_cell.length_a   1.000
_cell.length_b   1.000
_cell.length_c   1.000
_cell.angle_alpha   90.00
_cell.angle_beta   90.00
_cell.angle_gamma   90.00
#
_symmetry.space_group_name_H-M   'P 1'
#
loop_
_entity.id
_entity.type
_entity.pdbx_description
1 polymer ?
#
loop_
_entity_poly.entity_id
_entity_poly.type
_entity_poly.pdbx_seq_one_letter_code
_entity_poly.pdbx_strand_id
1 'polypeptide(L)'
;MTSRVSFSARNKARIYCATFERNINRKCPSKHVLEVGSMRNWNRVCCWLLVWMRLTCGWEELNLPEGHISFYLRNNPEVKQKCQEEADCPYKEQLNEDQCWGYEDFCDPQNRLNSTSCPRPSLGWTKDKASQLDMFWKSVDFGYIQERRQELKTICSPKTQEDSLLECVRHTRFCHGKNLYLDFTKPGMFAGQERFKENMFDENLRFSQDTFNKGVMGGHCDLDLGSLRAEGEHKSALQSWYAELEHFSSLPFRPIQDSHCDVIIEKPIYFMKLDAGVNMYHHFCDFVNLYATNHLNNSFSTDVYIVMWDTSTMGYTDLFSETWKAFTDYPIIRLHEYDKKRVCIRDAVFSLLPRMRFGMYYNQPVVPGCHGSSFFEAFNQHLAHRLGLIQHGPLENKIRITLLSRKTKYRNILNEDELVKAMKTVGEFEIKVVTYNRDMPFKEQIQSSYNSDIFIGMHGAGLTHLLFQPDWAVIIELYNCEDHSCYYDLARSRGIHYMTWEKQSKVIQEDEGHHPTLGAHAKFTNYEFDEGEFMRLILKAADHVRSHPKFIQGRKYRFRSGKTKQSEQTQGVRIEL
;
A
#
# COMPACT_ATOMS: atom_id res chain seq x y z
N MET A 1 32.80 -59.92 2.32
CA MET A 1 33.40 -58.81 3.11
C MET A 1 32.29 -57.85 3.47
N THR A 2 31.81 -57.95 4.70
CA THR A 2 30.82 -57.08 5.33
C THR A 2 31.52 -55.87 5.95
N SER A 3 31.04 -54.66 5.69
CA SER A 3 31.30 -53.53 6.59
C SER A 3 30.13 -52.55 6.59
N ARG A 4 29.35 -52.62 7.67
CA ARG A 4 28.46 -51.56 8.14
C ARG A 4 29.30 -50.34 8.48
N VAL A 5 28.87 -49.14 8.06
CA VAL A 5 29.35 -47.88 8.62
C VAL A 5 28.18 -47.18 9.31
N SER A 6 28.32 -47.06 10.63
CA SER A 6 27.42 -46.35 11.54
C SER A 6 27.51 -44.84 11.33
N PHE A 7 26.37 -44.16 11.16
CA PHE A 7 26.31 -42.70 11.30
C PHE A 7 26.09 -42.34 12.78
N SER A 8 27.04 -41.61 13.37
CA SER A 8 26.97 -41.15 14.76
C SER A 8 25.99 -39.98 14.93
N ALA A 9 25.35 -39.94 16.11
CA ALA A 9 24.36 -38.95 16.53
C ALA A 9 24.87 -37.49 16.61
N ARG A 10 26.16 -37.21 16.31
CA ARG A 10 26.72 -35.85 16.34
C ARG A 10 26.45 -35.03 15.07
N ASN A 11 26.05 -35.66 13.96
CA ASN A 11 25.77 -34.95 12.70
C ASN A 11 24.30 -34.50 12.53
N LYS A 12 23.36 -34.97 13.36
CA LYS A 12 21.98 -34.46 13.36
C LYS A 12 21.82 -33.14 14.16
N ALA A 13 22.67 -32.89 15.15
CA ALA A 13 22.61 -31.66 15.96
C ALA A 13 23.14 -30.40 15.24
N ARG A 14 24.09 -30.56 14.30
CA ARG A 14 24.68 -29.42 13.57
C ARG A 14 23.77 -28.83 12.49
N ILE A 15 22.81 -29.60 11.97
CA ILE A 15 21.86 -29.13 10.96
C ILE A 15 20.68 -28.41 11.64
N TYR A 16 20.21 -28.88 12.79
CA TYR A 16 19.13 -28.22 13.52
C TYR A 16 19.52 -26.85 14.12
N CYS A 17 20.76 -26.66 14.58
CA CYS A 17 21.20 -25.34 15.07
C CYS A 17 21.36 -24.30 13.95
N ALA A 18 21.84 -24.69 12.75
CA ALA A 18 22.06 -23.74 11.65
C ALA A 18 20.76 -23.21 11.03
N THR A 19 19.68 -24.01 11.05
CA THR A 19 18.34 -23.58 10.62
C THR A 19 17.62 -22.77 11.69
N PHE A 20 17.88 -23.05 12.97
CA PHE A 20 17.29 -22.32 14.10
C PHE A 20 17.95 -20.95 14.33
N GLU A 21 19.28 -20.84 14.20
CA GLU A 21 20.00 -19.55 14.25
C GLU A 21 19.65 -18.64 13.07
N ARG A 22 19.36 -19.18 11.87
CA ARG A 22 18.89 -18.37 10.73
C ARG A 22 17.48 -17.82 10.93
N ASN A 23 16.61 -18.51 11.68
CA ASN A 23 15.27 -18.02 12.00
C ASN A 23 15.27 -17.00 13.13
N ILE A 24 16.15 -17.14 14.13
CA ILE A 24 16.30 -16.15 15.20
C ILE A 24 16.97 -14.86 14.67
N ASN A 25 18.03 -14.97 13.86
CA ASN A 25 18.71 -13.79 13.31
C ASN A 25 17.91 -13.03 12.24
N ARG A 26 16.85 -13.61 11.68
CA ARG A 26 15.92 -12.90 10.79
C ARG A 26 14.76 -12.22 11.52
N LYS A 27 14.47 -12.62 12.76
CA LYS A 27 13.34 -12.13 13.56
C LYS A 27 13.72 -11.11 14.64
N CYS A 28 15.00 -10.80 14.87
CA CYS A 28 15.43 -9.73 15.78
C CYS A 28 16.73 -9.05 15.27
N PRO A 29 16.70 -7.82 14.73
CA PRO A 29 17.91 -7.12 14.35
C PRO A 29 18.29 -6.07 15.39
N SER A 30 18.83 -6.46 16.55
CA SER A 30 19.52 -5.49 17.42
C SER A 30 21.01 -5.42 17.04
N LYS A 31 21.38 -4.39 16.27
CA LYS A 31 22.78 -4.05 16.01
C LYS A 31 23.43 -3.52 17.29
N HIS A 32 24.16 -4.36 18.00
CA HIS A 32 25.33 -3.94 18.78
C HIS A 32 26.41 -5.02 18.67
N VAL A 33 27.36 -4.83 17.75
CA VAL A 33 28.62 -5.58 17.74
C VAL A 33 29.45 -4.99 18.88
N LEU A 34 29.46 -5.66 20.03
CA LEU A 34 30.48 -5.46 21.06
C LEU A 34 31.60 -6.47 20.79
N GLU A 35 32.73 -5.99 20.26
CA GLU A 35 33.99 -6.73 20.34
C GLU A 35 34.40 -6.83 21.81
N VAL A 36 34.33 -8.02 22.39
CA VAL A 36 34.95 -8.29 23.69
C VAL A 36 35.72 -9.59 23.61
N GLY A 37 37.05 -9.46 23.69
CA GLY A 37 37.99 -10.57 23.72
C GLY A 37 37.81 -11.48 24.94
N SER A 38 38.07 -12.76 24.71
CA SER A 38 38.50 -13.80 25.65
C SER A 38 38.24 -13.53 27.15
N MET A 39 37.17 -14.09 27.71
CA MET A 39 37.20 -14.63 29.09
C MET A 39 36.05 -15.61 29.39
N ARG A 40 36.39 -16.63 30.18
CA ARG A 40 35.58 -17.80 30.59
C ARG A 40 34.43 -17.39 31.53
N ASN A 41 33.17 -17.42 31.08
CA ASN A 41 31.98 -17.77 31.88
C ASN A 41 30.69 -17.75 31.03
N TRP A 42 30.42 -18.84 30.30
CA TRP A 42 29.37 -18.89 29.27
C TRP A 42 27.95 -19.24 29.78
N ASN A 43 27.77 -19.80 30.98
CA ASN A 43 26.46 -20.35 31.37
C ASN A 43 25.48 -19.36 32.03
N ARG A 44 25.95 -18.22 32.57
CA ARG A 44 25.06 -17.22 33.18
C ARG A 44 24.70 -16.08 32.22
N VAL A 45 25.64 -15.64 31.38
CA VAL A 45 25.41 -14.53 30.43
C VAL A 45 24.48 -14.95 29.27
N CYS A 46 24.58 -16.19 28.77
CA CYS A 46 23.65 -16.71 27.76
C CYS A 46 22.20 -16.81 28.28
N CYS A 47 21.98 -17.23 29.54
CA CYS A 47 20.62 -17.28 30.10
C CYS A 47 20.03 -15.88 30.28
N TRP A 48 20.81 -14.89 30.72
CA TRP A 48 20.34 -13.51 30.83
C TRP A 48 20.07 -12.88 29.47
N LEU A 49 20.93 -13.10 28.46
CA LEU A 49 20.69 -12.63 27.08
C LEU A 49 19.52 -13.35 26.41
N LEU A 50 19.30 -14.64 26.65
CA LEU A 50 18.15 -15.39 26.12
C LEU A 50 16.83 -15.02 26.81
N VAL A 51 16.87 -14.63 28.08
CA VAL A 51 15.71 -14.10 28.81
C VAL A 51 15.41 -12.67 28.34
N TRP A 52 16.44 -11.82 28.17
CA TRP A 52 16.26 -10.45 27.66
C TRP A 52 15.86 -10.41 26.17
N MET A 53 16.39 -11.31 25.32
CA MET A 53 15.95 -11.47 23.92
C MET A 53 14.55 -12.08 23.81
N ARG A 54 14.10 -12.89 24.78
CA ARG A 54 12.70 -13.36 24.82
C ARG A 54 11.72 -12.28 25.29
N LEU A 55 12.18 -11.33 26.11
CA LEU A 55 11.38 -10.24 26.68
C LEU A 55 11.09 -9.09 25.70
N THR A 56 11.64 -9.09 24.48
CA THR A 56 11.31 -8.09 23.45
C THR A 56 10.67 -8.68 22.19
N CYS A 57 10.58 -10.01 22.10
CA CYS A 57 10.27 -10.73 20.85
C CYS A 57 8.76 -10.99 20.62
N GLY A 58 7.87 -10.50 21.48
CA GLY A 58 6.42 -10.78 21.40
C GLY A 58 5.61 -9.80 20.56
N TRP A 59 6.04 -8.54 20.47
CA TRP A 59 5.27 -7.44 19.89
C TRP A 59 5.76 -6.99 18.50
N GLU A 60 6.93 -7.49 18.06
CA GLU A 60 7.48 -7.21 16.72
C GLU A 60 6.55 -7.69 15.59
N GLU A 61 5.65 -8.64 15.85
CA GLU A 61 4.68 -9.13 14.86
C GLU A 61 3.61 -8.10 14.50
N LEU A 62 3.32 -7.11 15.37
CA LEU A 62 2.36 -6.07 15.05
C LEU A 62 2.91 -5.11 13.99
N ASN A 63 4.16 -4.64 14.19
CA ASN A 63 4.92 -3.80 13.26
C ASN A 63 4.06 -2.75 12.52
N LEU A 64 3.27 -1.97 13.27
CA LEU A 64 2.45 -0.89 12.73
C LEU A 64 3.09 0.48 13.05
N PRO A 65 2.76 1.53 12.28
CA PRO A 65 3.09 2.90 12.68
C PRO A 65 2.57 3.19 14.08
N GLU A 66 3.36 3.88 14.91
CA GLU A 66 2.99 4.21 16.30
C GLU A 66 1.62 4.88 16.39
N GLY A 67 1.35 5.84 15.49
CA GLY A 67 0.06 6.55 15.41
C GLY A 67 -1.12 5.68 14.95
N HIS A 68 -0.94 4.42 14.60
CA HIS A 68 -2.01 3.49 14.22
C HIS A 68 -2.34 2.49 15.33
N ILE A 69 -1.50 2.40 16.36
CA ILE A 69 -1.58 1.36 17.38
C ILE A 69 -2.89 1.45 18.16
N SER A 70 -3.28 2.63 18.65
CA SER A 70 -4.53 2.80 19.40
C SER A 70 -5.76 2.41 18.60
N PHE A 71 -5.81 2.80 17.32
CA PHE A 71 -6.85 2.40 16.37
C PHE A 71 -6.90 0.88 16.14
N TYR A 72 -5.73 0.24 16.02
CA TYR A 72 -5.64 -1.22 15.87
C TYR A 72 -6.12 -1.95 17.13
N LEU A 73 -5.67 -1.53 18.32
CA LEU A 73 -6.03 -2.14 19.59
C LEU A 73 -7.53 -2.03 19.88
N ARG A 74 -8.20 -0.97 19.40
CA ARG A 74 -9.66 -0.88 19.48
C ARG A 74 -10.38 -1.98 18.71
N ASN A 75 -9.87 -2.37 17.55
CA ASN A 75 -10.44 -3.44 16.73
C ASN A 75 -10.03 -4.85 17.17
N ASN A 76 -9.03 -4.97 18.03
CA ASN A 76 -8.43 -6.24 18.44
C ASN A 76 -8.38 -6.28 19.98
N PRO A 77 -9.54 -6.39 20.66
CA PRO A 77 -9.63 -6.29 22.12
C PRO A 77 -8.82 -7.37 22.84
N GLU A 78 -8.66 -8.55 22.25
CA GLU A 78 -7.79 -9.61 22.77
C GLU A 78 -6.31 -9.21 22.77
N VAL A 79 -5.86 -8.51 21.73
CA VAL A 79 -4.49 -7.96 21.68
C VAL A 79 -4.34 -6.81 22.67
N LYS A 80 -5.37 -5.96 22.80
CA LYS A 80 -5.41 -4.89 23.82
C LYS A 80 -5.30 -5.46 25.24
N GLN A 81 -6.06 -6.49 25.55
CA GLN A 81 -6.01 -7.18 26.84
C GLN A 81 -4.64 -7.78 27.10
N LYS A 82 -4.07 -8.51 26.13
CA LYS A 82 -2.71 -9.05 26.22
C LYS A 82 -1.69 -7.95 26.53
N CYS A 83 -1.77 -6.81 25.84
CA CYS A 83 -0.88 -5.67 26.09
C CYS A 83 -1.09 -5.06 27.48
N GLN A 84 -2.32 -5.07 28.02
CA GLN A 84 -2.59 -4.59 29.39
C GLN A 84 -1.93 -5.47 30.45
N GLU A 85 -1.96 -6.79 30.27
CA GLU A 85 -1.45 -7.78 31.20
C GLU A 85 0.09 -7.90 31.17
N GLU A 86 0.69 -7.84 29.98
CA GLU A 86 2.14 -8.00 29.80
C GLU A 86 2.91 -6.74 30.21
N ALA A 87 3.89 -6.88 31.11
CA ALA A 87 4.69 -5.75 31.62
C ALA A 87 5.63 -5.15 30.56
N ASP A 88 6.01 -5.94 29.56
CA ASP A 88 6.93 -5.64 28.47
C ASP A 88 6.24 -5.16 27.20
N CYS A 89 4.90 -5.01 27.18
CA CYS A 89 4.21 -4.42 26.04
C CYS A 89 4.74 -2.99 25.76
N PRO A 90 5.24 -2.68 24.56
CA PRO A 90 5.77 -1.35 24.24
C PRO A 90 4.67 -0.30 24.01
N TYR A 91 3.40 -0.73 23.96
CA TYR A 91 2.27 0.10 23.56
C TYR A 91 1.39 0.56 24.73
N LYS A 92 1.96 0.63 25.94
CA LYS A 92 1.21 0.99 27.16
C LYS A 92 0.60 2.39 27.09
N GLU A 93 1.28 3.34 26.44
CA GLU A 93 0.80 4.71 26.31
C GLU A 93 -0.47 4.78 25.45
N GLN A 94 -0.54 3.97 24.39
CA GLN A 94 -1.64 3.93 23.42
C GLN A 94 -2.87 3.16 23.93
N LEU A 95 -2.78 2.43 25.05
CA LEU A 95 -3.91 1.68 25.62
C LEU A 95 -5.05 2.57 26.12
N ASN A 96 -4.71 3.77 26.57
CA ASN A 96 -5.62 4.75 27.18
C ASN A 96 -6.23 5.70 26.16
N GLU A 97 -5.78 5.65 24.90
CA GLU A 97 -6.31 6.46 23.83
C GLU A 97 -7.66 5.90 23.36
N ASP A 98 -8.69 6.75 23.36
CA ASP A 98 -9.98 6.44 22.75
C ASP A 98 -9.96 6.94 21.30
N GLN A 99 -9.34 6.17 20.41
CA GLN A 99 -9.23 6.47 18.97
C GLN A 99 -9.89 5.36 18.15
N CYS A 100 -10.47 5.70 17.01
CA CYS A 100 -11.12 4.75 16.10
C CYS A 100 -10.98 5.15 14.63
N TRP A 101 -10.96 4.16 13.73
CA TRP A 101 -10.88 4.45 12.30
C TRP A 101 -12.18 5.06 11.76
N GLY A 102 -13.31 4.76 12.40
CA GLY A 102 -14.63 5.27 12.04
C GLY A 102 -15.62 4.20 11.59
N TYR A 103 -15.14 2.99 11.28
CA TYR A 103 -15.99 1.85 10.89
C TYR A 103 -16.36 0.94 12.06
N GLU A 104 -15.76 1.15 13.24
CA GLU A 104 -16.07 0.42 14.46
C GLU A 104 -17.42 0.82 15.05
N ASP A 105 -18.07 -0.12 15.73
CA ASP A 105 -19.27 0.16 16.50
C ASP A 105 -18.97 1.21 17.58
N PHE A 106 -19.92 2.13 17.79
CA PHE A 106 -19.84 3.18 18.81
C PHE A 106 -18.58 4.08 18.72
N CYS A 107 -18.06 4.31 17.51
CA CYS A 107 -16.98 5.28 17.27
C CYS A 107 -17.52 6.72 17.18
N ASP A 108 -17.20 7.55 18.18
CA ASP A 108 -17.47 8.99 18.14
C ASP A 108 -16.69 9.65 16.98
N PRO A 109 -17.34 10.45 16.11
CA PRO A 109 -16.65 11.24 15.09
C PRO A 109 -15.46 12.06 15.56
N GLN A 110 -15.43 12.52 16.82
CA GLN A 110 -14.32 13.28 17.41
C GLN A 110 -13.07 12.43 17.67
N ASN A 111 -13.25 11.12 17.82
CA ASN A 111 -12.18 10.16 18.08
C ASN A 111 -11.61 9.54 16.80
N ARG A 112 -12.12 9.97 15.63
CA ARG A 112 -11.63 9.51 14.34
C ARG A 112 -10.31 10.16 13.98
N LEU A 113 -9.46 9.43 13.27
CA LEU A 113 -8.42 10.08 12.48
C LEU A 113 -9.12 11.02 11.50
N ASN A 114 -8.89 12.31 11.60
CA ASN A 114 -9.58 13.32 10.80
C ASN A 114 -8.61 14.31 10.19
N SER A 115 -8.24 14.06 8.94
CA SER A 115 -7.48 14.98 8.09
C SER A 115 -8.36 15.74 7.09
N THR A 116 -9.68 15.49 7.09
CA THR A 116 -10.58 15.97 6.05
C THR A 116 -10.89 17.45 6.21
N SER A 117 -10.84 18.18 5.09
CA SER A 117 -11.25 19.57 5.02
C SER A 117 -12.03 19.86 3.74
N CYS A 118 -13.18 20.54 3.87
CA CYS A 118 -14.06 20.91 2.75
C CYS A 118 -14.29 22.43 2.70
N PRO A 119 -13.26 23.25 2.42
CA PRO A 119 -13.38 24.71 2.44
C PRO A 119 -14.23 25.25 1.27
N ARG A 120 -14.29 24.53 0.15
CA ARG A 120 -15.00 24.97 -1.08
C ARG A 120 -16.36 24.29 -1.23
N PRO A 121 -17.34 24.89 -1.94
CA PRO A 121 -18.67 24.30 -2.11
C PRO A 121 -18.64 22.97 -2.85
N SER A 122 -19.67 22.14 -2.64
CA SER A 122 -19.84 20.82 -3.27
C SER A 122 -20.27 20.88 -4.74
N LEU A 123 -20.46 22.08 -5.29
CA LEU A 123 -20.89 22.30 -6.69
C LEU A 123 -22.16 21.52 -7.06
N GLY A 124 -23.13 21.44 -6.15
CA GLY A 124 -24.42 20.77 -6.36
C GLY A 124 -24.43 19.27 -6.06
N TRP A 125 -23.29 18.68 -5.65
CA TRP A 125 -23.24 17.27 -5.24
C TRP A 125 -24.00 17.01 -3.94
N THR A 126 -24.02 17.99 -3.04
CA THR A 126 -24.69 17.88 -1.73
C THR A 126 -25.42 19.17 -1.38
N LYS A 127 -26.45 19.06 -0.53
CA LYS A 127 -27.29 20.20 -0.12
C LYS A 127 -26.61 21.14 0.87
N ASP A 128 -25.73 20.59 1.72
CA ASP A 128 -25.09 21.31 2.81
C ASP A 128 -23.67 20.76 3.10
N LYS A 129 -22.97 21.43 4.02
CA LYS A 129 -21.58 21.12 4.41
C LYS A 129 -21.42 19.82 5.18
N ALA A 130 -22.38 19.47 6.04
CA ALA A 130 -22.32 18.22 6.79
C ALA A 130 -22.49 17.03 5.83
N SER A 131 -23.45 17.12 4.91
CA SER A 131 -23.63 16.15 3.83
C SER A 131 -22.39 16.06 2.91
N GLN A 132 -21.72 17.18 2.65
CA GLN A 132 -20.47 17.21 1.86
C GLN A 132 -19.34 16.42 2.55
N LEU A 133 -19.16 16.63 3.85
CA LEU A 133 -18.16 15.93 4.67
C LEU A 133 -18.49 14.43 4.78
N ASP A 134 -19.74 14.08 5.05
CA ASP A 134 -20.20 12.70 5.14
C ASP A 134 -20.00 11.94 3.82
N MET A 135 -20.37 12.55 2.68
CA MET A 135 -20.17 11.96 1.36
C MET A 135 -18.69 11.77 1.06
N PHE A 136 -17.81 12.73 1.40
CA PHE A 136 -16.36 12.58 1.21
C PHE A 136 -15.81 11.44 2.07
N TRP A 137 -16.23 11.36 3.34
CA TRP A 137 -15.82 10.31 4.25
C TRP A 137 -16.24 8.91 3.77
N LYS A 138 -17.45 8.77 3.22
CA LYS A 138 -17.96 7.50 2.67
C LYS A 138 -17.32 7.08 1.34
N SER A 139 -16.84 8.04 0.54
CA SER A 139 -16.32 7.78 -0.80
C SER A 139 -14.80 7.67 -0.87
N VAL A 140 -14.08 8.43 -0.04
CA VAL A 140 -12.62 8.59 -0.12
C VAL A 140 -11.90 8.17 1.16
N ASP A 141 -12.63 7.95 2.24
CA ASP A 141 -12.07 7.71 3.58
C ASP A 141 -12.56 6.39 4.18
N PHE A 142 -12.31 6.16 5.47
CA PHE A 142 -12.69 4.95 6.20
C PHE A 142 -14.19 4.67 6.22
N GLY A 143 -15.06 5.65 5.88
CA GLY A 143 -16.47 5.40 5.66
C GLY A 143 -16.74 4.44 4.51
N TYR A 144 -15.86 4.40 3.49
CA TYR A 144 -15.92 3.40 2.44
C TYR A 144 -15.82 1.99 3.02
N ILE A 145 -14.86 1.77 3.93
CA ILE A 145 -14.66 0.49 4.62
C ILE A 145 -15.90 0.13 5.44
N GLN A 146 -16.48 1.11 6.15
CA GLN A 146 -17.71 0.91 6.92
C GLN A 146 -18.85 0.38 6.04
N GLU A 147 -19.12 1.02 4.91
CA GLU A 147 -20.19 0.58 4.02
C GLU A 147 -19.92 -0.82 3.44
N ARG A 148 -18.68 -1.11 3.05
CA ARG A 148 -18.31 -2.45 2.56
C ARG A 148 -18.46 -3.51 3.66
N ARG A 149 -18.19 -3.20 4.94
CA ARG A 149 -18.44 -4.14 6.05
C ARG A 149 -19.93 -4.41 6.25
N GLN A 150 -20.78 -3.40 6.10
CA GLN A 150 -22.24 -3.55 6.20
C GLN A 150 -22.86 -4.35 5.05
N GLU A 151 -22.18 -4.41 3.91
CA GLU A 151 -22.57 -5.21 2.75
C GLU A 151 -22.16 -6.68 2.83
N LEU A 152 -21.35 -7.08 3.82
CA LEU A 152 -20.83 -8.44 3.94
C LEU A 152 -21.96 -9.44 4.23
N LYS A 153 -22.03 -10.49 3.41
CA LYS A 153 -23.05 -11.53 3.52
C LYS A 153 -22.44 -12.91 3.38
N THR A 154 -22.85 -13.83 4.25
CA THR A 154 -22.51 -15.25 4.15
C THR A 154 -23.25 -15.88 2.96
N ILE A 155 -22.49 -16.43 2.01
CA ILE A 155 -22.99 -17.13 0.81
C ILE A 155 -22.96 -18.65 1.02
N CYS A 156 -21.96 -19.15 1.75
CA CYS A 156 -21.73 -20.55 2.04
C CYS A 156 -21.52 -20.69 3.56
N SER A 157 -22.52 -21.24 4.24
CA SER A 157 -22.57 -21.29 5.71
C SER A 157 -22.04 -22.62 6.25
N PRO A 158 -21.06 -22.60 7.17
CA PRO A 158 -20.54 -23.82 7.80
C PRO A 158 -21.50 -24.35 8.88
N LYS A 159 -21.52 -25.68 9.10
CA LYS A 159 -22.20 -26.29 10.26
C LYS A 159 -21.23 -26.57 11.41
N THR A 160 -19.96 -26.78 11.10
CA THR A 160 -18.86 -27.08 12.01
C THR A 160 -17.62 -26.26 11.64
N GLN A 161 -16.60 -26.19 12.49
CA GLN A 161 -15.39 -25.40 12.20
C GLN A 161 -14.54 -25.98 11.06
N GLU A 162 -14.74 -27.27 10.79
CA GLU A 162 -14.10 -28.01 9.70
C GLU A 162 -14.82 -27.81 8.35
N ASP A 163 -16.03 -27.27 8.37
CA ASP A 163 -16.80 -26.97 7.16
C ASP A 163 -16.31 -25.67 6.51
N SER A 164 -16.72 -25.46 5.27
CA SER A 164 -16.32 -24.31 4.49
C SER A 164 -17.19 -23.09 4.77
N LEU A 165 -16.57 -21.92 4.70
CA LEU A 165 -17.22 -20.62 4.77
C LEU A 165 -16.92 -19.85 3.48
N LEU A 166 -17.90 -19.11 2.97
CA LEU A 166 -17.65 -18.04 2.00
C LEU A 166 -18.57 -16.86 2.34
N GLU A 167 -17.98 -15.71 2.59
CA GLU A 167 -18.68 -14.46 2.85
C GLU A 167 -18.17 -13.43 1.86
N CYS A 168 -19.09 -12.67 1.26
CA CYS A 168 -18.75 -11.73 0.21
C CYS A 168 -19.45 -10.41 0.43
N VAL A 169 -18.77 -9.33 0.07
CA VAL A 169 -19.40 -8.03 -0.12
C VAL A 169 -20.20 -8.03 -1.42
N ARG A 170 -21.11 -7.06 -1.59
CA ARG A 170 -21.91 -6.92 -2.81
C ARG A 170 -21.05 -6.97 -4.07
N HIS A 171 -21.60 -7.64 -5.08
CA HIS A 171 -20.98 -7.96 -6.35
C HIS A 171 -19.69 -8.78 -6.25
N THR A 172 -19.46 -9.49 -5.15
CA THR A 172 -18.24 -10.27 -4.88
C THR A 172 -16.96 -9.46 -5.09
N ARG A 173 -16.99 -8.17 -4.70
CA ARG A 173 -15.82 -7.28 -4.82
C ARG A 173 -14.74 -7.57 -3.79
N PHE A 174 -15.11 -8.21 -2.70
CA PHE A 174 -14.27 -8.74 -1.65
C PHE A 174 -14.96 -9.99 -1.15
N CYS A 175 -14.21 -11.05 -0.90
CA CYS A 175 -14.72 -12.23 -0.23
C CYS A 175 -13.70 -12.79 0.76
N HIS A 176 -14.17 -13.33 1.87
CA HIS A 176 -13.40 -14.14 2.80
C HIS A 176 -13.95 -15.56 2.79
N GLY A 177 -13.07 -16.55 2.80
CA GLY A 177 -13.49 -17.94 2.85
C GLY A 177 -12.58 -18.82 3.68
N LYS A 178 -13.15 -19.89 4.23
CA LYS A 178 -12.43 -20.88 5.03
C LYS A 178 -12.62 -22.28 4.49
N ASN A 179 -11.59 -23.11 4.64
CA ASN A 179 -11.56 -24.51 4.22
C ASN A 179 -12.04 -24.69 2.76
N LEU A 180 -11.53 -23.87 1.83
CA LEU A 180 -11.93 -23.87 0.42
C LEU A 180 -11.21 -24.96 -0.37
N TYR A 181 -11.84 -25.43 -1.45
CA TYR A 181 -11.30 -26.36 -2.43
C TYR A 181 -11.18 -25.69 -3.81
N LEU A 182 -10.00 -25.79 -4.42
CA LEU A 182 -9.71 -25.33 -5.77
C LEU A 182 -9.09 -26.47 -6.60
N ASP A 183 -9.69 -26.83 -7.74
CA ASP A 183 -9.22 -27.87 -8.65
C ASP A 183 -8.61 -27.27 -9.92
N PHE A 184 -7.29 -27.10 -9.92
CA PHE A 184 -6.53 -26.63 -11.08
C PHE A 184 -6.08 -27.77 -12.02
N THR A 185 -6.65 -28.98 -11.89
CA THR A 185 -6.35 -30.12 -12.79
C THR A 185 -7.12 -30.07 -14.11
N LYS A 186 -8.13 -29.21 -14.21
CA LYS A 186 -8.98 -29.14 -15.40
C LYS A 186 -8.18 -28.68 -16.64
N PRO A 187 -8.42 -29.29 -17.82
CA PRO A 187 -7.76 -28.88 -19.05
C PRO A 187 -8.03 -27.41 -19.38
N GLY A 188 -6.98 -26.69 -19.80
CA GLY A 188 -7.10 -25.29 -20.23
C GLY A 188 -7.21 -24.27 -19.10
N MET A 189 -7.01 -24.67 -17.83
CA MET A 189 -6.99 -23.77 -16.66
C MET A 189 -5.95 -22.65 -16.79
N PHE A 190 -4.79 -22.96 -17.36
CA PHE A 190 -3.74 -22.00 -17.66
C PHE A 190 -3.50 -21.93 -19.16
N ALA A 191 -3.56 -20.71 -19.72
CA ALA A 191 -3.35 -20.51 -21.14
C ALA A 191 -1.85 -20.42 -21.48
N GLY A 192 -1.40 -21.26 -22.42
CA GLY A 192 -0.06 -21.23 -23.01
C GLY A 192 0.12 -20.14 -24.07
N GLN A 193 1.36 -19.89 -24.49
CA GLN A 193 1.72 -18.91 -25.53
C GLN A 193 0.99 -19.10 -26.88
N GLU A 194 0.45 -20.29 -27.17
CA GLU A 194 -0.16 -20.60 -28.48
C GLU A 194 -1.49 -19.86 -28.76
N ARG A 195 -2.29 -19.50 -27.73
CA ARG A 195 -3.51 -18.70 -27.90
C ARG A 195 -3.24 -17.21 -28.15
N PHE A 196 -1.98 -16.78 -28.04
CA PHE A 196 -1.59 -15.38 -27.89
C PHE A 196 -1.02 -14.75 -29.16
N LYS A 197 -1.06 -15.44 -30.31
CA LYS A 197 -0.55 -14.88 -31.59
C LYS A 197 -1.35 -13.66 -32.08
N GLU A 198 -2.44 -13.27 -31.43
CA GLU A 198 -3.33 -12.23 -31.95
C GLU A 198 -3.45 -10.95 -31.10
N ASN A 199 -3.20 -10.93 -29.78
CA ASN A 199 -3.24 -9.66 -29.00
C ASN A 199 -2.51 -9.67 -27.64
N MET A 200 -1.59 -8.71 -27.42
CA MET A 200 -0.76 -8.57 -26.21
C MET A 200 -1.49 -8.06 -24.95
N PHE A 201 -2.69 -7.52 -25.13
CA PHE A 201 -3.48 -6.86 -24.07
C PHE A 201 -4.84 -7.52 -23.85
N ASP A 202 -5.02 -8.77 -24.29
CA ASP A 202 -6.28 -9.47 -24.10
C ASP A 202 -6.47 -9.86 -22.62
N GLU A 203 -7.33 -9.10 -21.92
CA GLU A 203 -7.69 -9.37 -20.53
C GLU A 203 -8.27 -10.78 -20.33
N ASN A 204 -8.86 -11.37 -21.37
CA ASN A 204 -9.41 -12.72 -21.33
C ASN A 204 -8.31 -13.79 -21.18
N LEU A 205 -7.04 -13.45 -21.46
CA LEU A 205 -5.90 -14.35 -21.32
C LEU A 205 -5.27 -14.30 -19.92
N ARG A 206 -5.30 -13.15 -19.24
CA ARG A 206 -4.80 -13.02 -17.85
C ARG A 206 -5.85 -13.43 -16.81
N PHE A 207 -7.10 -13.08 -17.04
CA PHE A 207 -8.21 -13.33 -16.12
C PHE A 207 -9.28 -14.19 -16.80
N SER A 208 -8.90 -15.41 -17.21
CA SER A 208 -9.81 -16.29 -17.93
C SER A 208 -11.07 -16.55 -17.10
N GLN A 209 -12.22 -16.13 -17.64
CA GLN A 209 -13.52 -16.25 -16.97
C GLN A 209 -14.21 -17.58 -17.30
N ASP A 210 -13.90 -18.18 -18.45
CA ASP A 210 -14.55 -19.39 -18.95
C ASP A 210 -14.01 -20.68 -18.31
N THR A 211 -12.85 -20.62 -17.65
CA THR A 211 -12.16 -21.78 -17.07
C THR A 211 -12.72 -22.19 -15.70
N PHE A 212 -13.37 -21.27 -14.97
CA PHE A 212 -13.87 -21.50 -13.61
C PHE A 212 -15.32 -22.01 -13.59
N ASN A 213 -15.54 -23.15 -14.24
CA ASN A 213 -16.84 -23.81 -14.28
C ASN A 213 -17.11 -24.70 -13.05
N LYS A 214 -18.29 -25.35 -13.03
CA LYS A 214 -18.76 -26.15 -11.90
C LYS A 214 -17.74 -27.21 -11.47
N GLY A 215 -17.40 -27.21 -10.19
CA GLY A 215 -16.48 -28.17 -9.58
C GLY A 215 -15.00 -27.75 -9.60
N VAL A 216 -14.69 -26.56 -10.15
CA VAL A 216 -13.35 -25.94 -10.00
C VAL A 216 -13.18 -25.35 -8.62
N MET A 217 -14.17 -24.60 -8.13
CA MET A 217 -14.14 -24.00 -6.79
C MET A 217 -15.35 -24.44 -5.96
N GLY A 218 -15.12 -24.71 -4.68
CA GLY A 218 -16.20 -25.12 -3.79
C GLY A 218 -15.78 -25.30 -2.34
N GLY A 219 -16.74 -25.76 -1.54
CA GLY A 219 -16.55 -26.04 -0.12
C GLY A 219 -17.69 -26.90 0.44
N HIS A 220 -17.46 -27.55 1.58
CA HIS A 220 -18.49 -28.30 2.29
C HIS A 220 -19.31 -27.36 3.16
N CYS A 221 -20.49 -26.93 2.70
CA CYS A 221 -21.32 -25.95 3.39
C CYS A 221 -22.77 -25.95 2.91
N ASP A 222 -23.63 -25.20 3.60
CA ASP A 222 -24.95 -24.83 3.09
C ASP A 222 -24.84 -23.60 2.18
N LEU A 223 -25.00 -23.81 0.88
CA LEU A 223 -24.74 -22.80 -0.15
C LEU A 223 -26.04 -22.12 -0.60
N ASP A 224 -26.12 -20.81 -0.41
CA ASP A 224 -27.19 -19.97 -0.96
C ASP A 224 -26.88 -19.57 -2.40
N LEU A 225 -27.22 -20.49 -3.33
CA LEU A 225 -27.07 -20.28 -4.77
C LEU A 225 -27.87 -19.08 -5.29
N GLY A 226 -29.01 -18.75 -4.67
CA GLY A 226 -29.85 -17.64 -5.10
C GLY A 226 -29.15 -16.31 -4.85
N SER A 227 -28.60 -16.16 -3.64
CA SER A 227 -27.81 -14.99 -3.26
C SER A 227 -26.55 -14.86 -4.11
N LEU A 228 -25.80 -15.95 -4.32
CA LEU A 228 -24.60 -15.90 -5.16
C LEU A 228 -24.93 -15.38 -6.57
N ARG A 229 -25.93 -15.96 -7.23
CA ARG A 229 -26.33 -15.57 -8.61
C ARG A 229 -26.78 -14.11 -8.73
N ALA A 230 -27.29 -13.51 -7.66
CA ALA A 230 -27.72 -12.12 -7.65
C ALA A 230 -26.55 -11.12 -7.73
N GLU A 231 -25.31 -11.55 -7.46
CA GLU A 231 -24.14 -10.67 -7.40
C GLU A 231 -23.48 -10.40 -8.77
N GLY A 232 -24.00 -10.98 -9.87
CA GLY A 232 -23.37 -10.97 -11.19
C GLY A 232 -23.40 -9.66 -11.99
N GLU A 233 -24.12 -8.63 -11.54
CA GLU A 233 -24.33 -7.37 -12.29
C GLU A 233 -23.01 -6.66 -12.69
N HIS A 234 -21.96 -6.80 -11.87
CA HIS A 234 -20.64 -6.20 -12.11
C HIS A 234 -19.58 -7.20 -12.55
N LYS A 235 -19.97 -8.34 -13.15
CA LYS A 235 -19.03 -9.33 -13.70
C LYS A 235 -18.05 -8.66 -14.67
N SER A 236 -16.80 -8.53 -14.26
CA SER A 236 -15.70 -7.99 -15.06
C SER A 236 -14.38 -8.35 -14.38
N ALA A 237 -13.35 -8.63 -15.18
CA ALA A 237 -12.07 -9.16 -14.73
C ALA A 237 -11.47 -8.38 -13.55
N LEU A 238 -11.43 -7.05 -13.64
CA LEU A 238 -10.82 -6.17 -12.63
C LEU A 238 -11.84 -5.43 -11.74
N GLN A 239 -13.13 -5.76 -11.82
CA GLN A 239 -14.18 -5.11 -11.02
C GLN A 239 -14.89 -6.05 -10.05
N SER A 240 -14.74 -7.37 -10.22
CA SER A 240 -15.45 -8.38 -9.43
C SER A 240 -14.73 -9.75 -9.47
N TRP A 241 -14.89 -10.55 -8.41
CA TRP A 241 -14.54 -11.98 -8.38
C TRP A 241 -15.67 -12.89 -8.86
N TYR A 242 -16.78 -12.31 -9.32
CA TYR A 242 -17.98 -13.08 -9.63
C TYR A 242 -17.74 -14.10 -10.73
N ALA A 243 -16.93 -13.77 -11.74
CA ALA A 243 -16.64 -14.71 -12.83
C ALA A 243 -16.03 -16.02 -12.32
N GLU A 244 -15.13 -15.94 -11.35
CA GLU A 244 -14.47 -17.09 -10.74
C GLU A 244 -15.35 -17.82 -9.71
N LEU A 245 -16.25 -17.08 -9.06
CA LEU A 245 -17.12 -17.58 -7.99
C LEU A 245 -18.52 -17.99 -8.47
N GLU A 246 -18.93 -17.65 -9.68
CA GLU A 246 -20.28 -17.87 -10.24
C GLU A 246 -20.71 -19.34 -10.16
N HIS A 247 -19.73 -20.25 -10.30
CA HIS A 247 -19.94 -21.69 -10.26
C HIS A 247 -19.43 -22.36 -8.98
N PHE A 248 -19.24 -21.57 -7.91
CA PHE A 248 -18.92 -22.10 -6.59
C PHE A 248 -19.95 -23.16 -6.18
N SER A 249 -19.46 -24.28 -5.66
CA SER A 249 -20.30 -25.47 -5.41
C SER A 249 -20.20 -25.98 -3.98
N SER A 250 -21.33 -26.40 -3.43
CA SER A 250 -21.37 -27.18 -2.20
C SER A 250 -20.86 -28.60 -2.49
N LEU A 251 -19.84 -29.02 -1.75
CA LEU A 251 -19.16 -30.30 -1.91
C LEU A 251 -19.70 -31.31 -0.89
N PRO A 252 -19.79 -32.61 -1.23
CA PRO A 252 -20.26 -33.65 -0.33
C PRO A 252 -19.18 -34.18 0.63
N PHE A 253 -17.99 -33.57 0.63
CA PHE A 253 -16.83 -33.96 1.43
C PHE A 253 -16.16 -32.71 1.99
N ARG A 254 -15.52 -32.82 3.16
CA ARG A 254 -14.72 -31.76 3.75
C ARG A 254 -13.34 -31.71 3.07
N PRO A 255 -13.00 -30.63 2.35
CA PRO A 255 -11.81 -30.63 1.49
C PRO A 255 -10.51 -31.05 2.18
N ILE A 256 -10.27 -30.52 3.39
CA ILE A 256 -9.03 -30.72 4.12
C ILE A 256 -9.08 -32.00 4.96
N GLN A 257 -10.13 -32.18 5.75
CA GLN A 257 -10.26 -33.29 6.71
C GLN A 257 -10.36 -34.63 6.01
N ASP A 258 -11.06 -34.69 4.87
CA ASP A 258 -11.24 -35.92 4.11
C ASP A 258 -10.09 -36.12 3.08
N SER A 259 -9.04 -35.30 3.14
CA SER A 259 -7.80 -35.43 2.35
C SER A 259 -7.98 -35.43 0.82
N HIS A 260 -8.80 -34.52 0.29
CA HIS A 260 -9.11 -34.44 -1.15
C HIS A 260 -8.14 -33.59 -1.99
N CYS A 261 -7.12 -32.99 -1.37
CA CYS A 261 -6.19 -32.07 -2.03
C CYS A 261 -4.76 -32.58 -2.09
N ASP A 262 -4.05 -32.21 -3.17
CA ASP A 262 -2.63 -32.48 -3.35
C ASP A 262 -1.76 -31.49 -2.56
N VAL A 263 -2.27 -30.27 -2.34
CA VAL A 263 -1.63 -29.22 -1.56
C VAL A 263 -2.62 -28.64 -0.55
N ILE A 264 -2.18 -28.46 0.69
CA ILE A 264 -2.95 -27.77 1.73
C ILE A 264 -2.18 -26.52 2.13
N ILE A 265 -2.84 -25.36 2.01
CA ILE A 265 -2.32 -24.06 2.42
C ILE A 265 -2.89 -23.73 3.80
N GLU A 266 -2.05 -23.87 4.82
CA GLU A 266 -2.43 -23.63 6.22
C GLU A 266 -2.38 -22.14 6.61
N LYS A 267 -1.55 -21.36 5.93
CA LYS A 267 -1.37 -19.92 6.17
C LYS A 267 -2.45 -19.11 5.43
N PRO A 268 -2.89 -17.95 5.96
CA PRO A 268 -3.78 -17.07 5.23
C PRO A 268 -3.19 -16.67 3.87
N ILE A 269 -4.04 -16.70 2.84
CA ILE A 269 -3.67 -16.38 1.47
C ILE A 269 -4.57 -15.29 0.91
N TYR A 270 -3.97 -14.32 0.23
CA TYR A 270 -4.66 -13.22 -0.43
C TYR A 270 -4.54 -13.42 -1.94
N PHE A 271 -5.67 -13.62 -2.60
CA PHE A 271 -5.77 -13.60 -4.05
C PHE A 271 -5.97 -12.18 -4.55
N MET A 272 -5.14 -11.76 -5.51
CA MET A 272 -5.17 -10.42 -6.08
C MET A 272 -5.13 -10.45 -7.61
N LYS A 273 -6.00 -9.66 -8.26
CA LYS A 273 -5.90 -9.36 -9.69
C LYS A 273 -5.23 -8.00 -9.86
N LEU A 274 -4.07 -7.97 -10.54
CA LEU A 274 -3.23 -6.77 -10.66
C LEU A 274 -3.51 -6.03 -11.98
N ASP A 275 -3.62 -4.71 -11.92
CA ASP A 275 -3.86 -3.85 -13.09
C ASP A 275 -2.64 -3.87 -14.04
N ALA A 276 -1.55 -3.15 -13.71
CA ALA A 276 -0.35 -3.11 -14.56
C ALA A 276 0.97 -2.74 -13.84
N GLY A 277 1.81 -3.74 -13.54
CA GLY A 277 3.09 -3.59 -12.82
C GLY A 277 4.20 -2.81 -13.52
N VAL A 278 3.98 -2.38 -14.76
CA VAL A 278 4.93 -1.54 -15.53
C VAL A 278 4.57 -0.04 -15.49
N ASN A 279 3.42 0.33 -14.94
CA ASN A 279 2.97 1.72 -14.85
C ASN A 279 2.52 2.03 -13.42
N MET A 280 3.21 2.96 -12.77
CA MET A 280 3.01 3.25 -11.35
C MET A 280 1.58 3.70 -11.02
N TYR A 281 0.97 4.55 -11.87
CA TYR A 281 -0.38 5.04 -11.62
C TYR A 281 -1.40 3.89 -11.65
N HIS A 282 -1.21 2.94 -12.57
CA HIS A 282 -2.03 1.75 -12.68
C HIS A 282 -1.74 0.74 -11.57
N HIS A 283 -0.49 0.50 -11.20
CA HIS A 283 -0.14 -0.49 -10.18
C HIS A 283 -0.47 -0.04 -8.74
N PHE A 284 -0.40 1.27 -8.45
CA PHE A 284 -0.63 1.74 -7.08
C PHE A 284 -2.06 1.62 -6.60
N CYS A 285 -3.03 1.48 -7.52
CA CYS A 285 -4.38 1.14 -7.11
C CYS A 285 -4.44 -0.26 -6.48
N ASP A 286 -3.57 -1.20 -6.87
CA ASP A 286 -3.50 -2.55 -6.28
C ASP A 286 -3.09 -2.48 -4.80
N PHE A 287 -2.07 -1.68 -4.47
CA PHE A 287 -1.61 -1.50 -3.09
C PHE A 287 -2.61 -0.74 -2.21
N VAL A 288 -3.26 0.28 -2.78
CA VAL A 288 -4.32 1.03 -2.07
C VAL A 288 -5.50 0.12 -1.75
N ASN A 289 -5.95 -0.68 -2.71
CA ASN A 289 -7.04 -1.63 -2.50
C ASN A 289 -6.64 -2.80 -1.59
N LEU A 290 -5.37 -3.22 -1.59
CA LEU A 290 -4.86 -4.19 -0.61
C LEU A 290 -4.85 -3.64 0.82
N TYR A 291 -4.46 -2.37 1.00
CA TYR A 291 -4.54 -1.72 2.31
C TYR A 291 -6.00 -1.62 2.80
N ALA A 292 -6.93 -1.24 1.92
CA ALA A 292 -8.36 -1.30 2.23
C ALA A 292 -8.85 -2.73 2.56
N THR A 293 -8.34 -3.74 1.84
CA THR A 293 -8.61 -5.16 2.10
C THR A 293 -8.14 -5.57 3.49
N ASN A 294 -6.98 -5.09 3.95
CA ASN A 294 -6.47 -5.37 5.31
C ASN A 294 -7.40 -4.81 6.40
N HIS A 295 -8.00 -3.64 6.16
CA HIS A 295 -9.03 -3.09 7.06
C HIS A 295 -10.33 -3.90 7.05
N LEU A 296 -10.77 -4.41 5.88
CA LEU A 296 -11.94 -5.29 5.80
C LEU A 296 -11.69 -6.63 6.49
N ASN A 297 -10.50 -7.19 6.31
CA ASN A 297 -10.10 -8.46 6.90
C ASN A 297 -9.67 -8.33 8.38
N ASN A 298 -9.59 -7.11 8.91
CA ASN A 298 -9.05 -6.78 10.24
C ASN A 298 -7.68 -7.45 10.52
N SER A 299 -6.77 -7.45 9.54
CA SER A 299 -5.46 -8.07 9.68
C SER A 299 -4.40 -7.30 8.90
N PHE A 300 -3.27 -7.03 9.58
CA PHE A 300 -2.10 -6.32 9.03
C PHE A 300 -0.81 -7.16 9.13
N SER A 301 -0.95 -8.45 9.42
CA SER A 301 0.18 -9.37 9.47
C SER A 301 0.87 -9.45 8.11
N THR A 302 2.20 -9.43 8.09
CA THR A 302 3.00 -9.80 6.91
C THR A 302 3.17 -11.31 6.77
N ASP A 303 2.76 -12.11 7.77
CA ASP A 303 2.87 -13.57 7.72
C ASP A 303 1.73 -14.20 6.90
N VAL A 304 1.57 -13.75 5.66
CA VAL A 304 0.51 -14.13 4.72
C VAL A 304 1.09 -14.39 3.34
N TYR A 305 0.48 -15.30 2.59
CA TYR A 305 0.82 -15.47 1.17
C TYR A 305 -0.01 -14.52 0.32
N ILE A 306 0.62 -13.90 -0.68
CA ILE A 306 -0.10 -13.15 -1.71
C ILE A 306 0.08 -13.89 -3.04
N VAL A 307 -1.03 -14.28 -3.65
CA VAL A 307 -1.08 -14.94 -4.96
C VAL A 307 -1.65 -13.97 -5.98
N MET A 308 -0.84 -13.69 -6.99
CA MET A 308 -1.29 -13.01 -8.20
C MET A 308 -2.20 -13.95 -9.00
N TRP A 309 -3.48 -13.61 -9.06
CA TRP A 309 -4.49 -14.28 -9.83
C TRP A 309 -4.32 -13.95 -11.32
N ASP A 310 -3.39 -14.66 -11.95
CA ASP A 310 -3.11 -14.57 -13.38
C ASP A 310 -3.07 -15.99 -13.95
N THR A 311 -4.06 -16.28 -14.80
CA THR A 311 -4.22 -17.57 -15.50
C THR A 311 -3.30 -17.69 -16.71
N SER A 312 -2.56 -16.63 -17.07
CA SER A 312 -1.55 -16.70 -18.12
C SER A 312 -0.26 -17.35 -17.62
N THR A 313 0.44 -18.00 -18.54
CA THR A 313 1.77 -18.57 -18.30
C THR A 313 2.90 -17.56 -18.49
N MET A 314 2.58 -16.28 -18.70
CA MET A 314 3.56 -15.24 -19.02
C MET A 314 4.34 -14.77 -17.78
N GLY A 315 5.53 -14.23 -18.03
CA GLY A 315 6.24 -13.45 -17.01
C GLY A 315 5.48 -12.17 -16.70
N TYR A 316 5.42 -11.79 -15.43
CA TYR A 316 4.88 -10.50 -15.00
C TYR A 316 6.04 -9.61 -14.56
N THR A 317 6.15 -8.43 -15.17
CA THR A 317 7.14 -7.44 -14.76
C THR A 317 6.52 -6.48 -13.76
N ASP A 318 7.07 -6.46 -12.55
CA ASP A 318 6.70 -5.52 -11.50
C ASP A 318 7.87 -4.58 -11.18
N LEU A 319 7.78 -3.34 -11.65
CA LEU A 319 8.79 -2.30 -11.41
C LEU A 319 8.74 -1.74 -9.99
N PHE A 320 7.74 -2.11 -9.20
CA PHE A 320 7.43 -1.56 -7.89
C PHE A 320 7.37 -2.65 -6.81
N SER A 321 7.97 -3.80 -7.09
CA SER A 321 7.92 -5.01 -6.26
C SER A 321 8.42 -4.83 -4.82
N GLU A 322 9.28 -3.82 -4.58
CA GLU A 322 9.70 -3.44 -3.23
C GLU A 322 8.53 -3.07 -2.31
N THR A 323 7.41 -2.57 -2.85
CA THR A 323 6.21 -2.20 -2.09
C THR A 323 5.55 -3.41 -1.40
N TRP A 324 5.68 -4.62 -1.97
CA TRP A 324 5.10 -5.84 -1.38
C TRP A 324 5.63 -6.15 0.01
N LYS A 325 6.85 -5.69 0.33
CA LYS A 325 7.45 -5.83 1.67
C LYS A 325 6.64 -5.14 2.77
N ALA A 326 5.73 -4.23 2.41
CA ALA A 326 4.81 -3.64 3.38
C ALA A 326 3.70 -4.62 3.80
N PHE A 327 3.35 -5.58 2.94
CA PHE A 327 2.16 -6.41 3.05
C PHE A 327 2.44 -7.90 3.26
N THR A 328 3.63 -8.39 2.91
CA THR A 328 3.99 -9.81 3.08
C THR A 328 5.50 -10.00 3.30
N ASP A 329 5.85 -10.99 4.10
CA ASP A 329 7.23 -11.47 4.31
C ASP A 329 7.68 -12.47 3.23
N TYR A 330 6.79 -12.82 2.29
CA TYR A 330 7.00 -13.85 1.29
C TYR A 330 7.02 -13.26 -0.13
N PRO A 331 7.71 -13.91 -1.09
CA PRO A 331 7.61 -13.56 -2.49
C PRO A 331 6.17 -13.68 -3.01
N ILE A 332 5.79 -12.82 -3.96
CA ILE A 332 4.50 -12.92 -4.64
C ILE A 332 4.45 -14.21 -5.45
N ILE A 333 3.42 -15.02 -5.18
CA ILE A 333 3.21 -16.33 -5.79
C ILE A 333 2.39 -16.13 -7.06
N ARG A 334 2.77 -16.80 -8.16
CA ARG A 334 1.96 -16.82 -9.38
C ARG A 334 0.96 -17.97 -9.31
N LEU A 335 -0.27 -17.76 -9.78
CA LEU A 335 -1.33 -18.78 -9.71
C LEU A 335 -0.93 -20.12 -10.38
N HIS A 336 -0.15 -20.08 -11.47
CA HIS A 336 0.32 -21.27 -12.16
C HIS A 336 1.27 -22.16 -11.36
N GLU A 337 1.81 -21.71 -10.22
CA GLU A 337 2.55 -22.59 -9.30
C GLU A 337 1.66 -23.74 -8.78
N TYR A 338 0.33 -23.58 -8.90
CA TYR A 338 -0.67 -24.58 -8.57
C TYR A 338 -1.20 -25.37 -9.80
N ASP A 339 -0.59 -25.20 -10.98
CA ASP A 339 -1.01 -25.93 -12.19
C ASP A 339 -1.04 -27.46 -11.95
N LYS A 340 -2.12 -28.09 -12.41
CA LYS A 340 -2.39 -29.53 -12.27
C LYS A 340 -2.48 -30.04 -10.82
N LYS A 341 -2.83 -29.18 -9.87
CA LYS A 341 -3.01 -29.56 -8.46
C LYS A 341 -4.41 -29.25 -7.97
N ARG A 342 -4.91 -30.08 -7.06
CA ARG A 342 -6.04 -29.75 -6.19
C ARG A 342 -5.49 -29.09 -4.93
N VAL A 343 -5.96 -27.89 -4.65
CA VAL A 343 -5.45 -27.04 -3.57
C VAL A 343 -6.56 -26.79 -2.58
N CYS A 344 -6.29 -27.11 -1.32
CA CYS A 344 -7.17 -26.80 -0.21
C CYS A 344 -6.58 -25.62 0.56
N ILE A 345 -7.43 -24.70 1.00
CA ILE A 345 -7.00 -23.45 1.61
C ILE A 345 -7.75 -23.25 2.91
N ARG A 346 -7.02 -23.08 4.02
CA ARG A 346 -7.63 -22.84 5.34
C ARG A 346 -8.33 -21.51 5.44
N ASP A 347 -7.68 -20.44 4.97
CA ASP A 347 -8.16 -19.07 5.07
C ASP A 347 -7.74 -18.31 3.81
N ALA A 348 -8.74 -17.84 3.06
CA ALA A 348 -8.58 -17.20 1.76
C ALA A 348 -9.26 -15.83 1.76
N VAL A 349 -8.53 -14.81 1.30
CA VAL A 349 -9.04 -13.47 1.07
C VAL A 349 -9.00 -13.21 -0.43
N PHE A 350 -10.14 -12.92 -1.03
CA PHE A 350 -10.26 -12.37 -2.37
C PHE A 350 -10.30 -10.85 -2.23
N SER A 351 -9.19 -10.18 -2.59
CA SER A 351 -8.99 -8.76 -2.28
C SER A 351 -9.95 -7.83 -3.03
N LEU A 352 -10.11 -6.59 -2.54
CA LEU A 352 -10.69 -5.52 -3.34
C LEU A 352 -9.95 -5.35 -4.67
N LEU A 353 -10.68 -5.02 -5.74
CA LEU A 353 -10.16 -5.02 -7.11
C LEU A 353 -9.81 -3.62 -7.62
N PRO A 354 -8.84 -3.49 -8.54
CA PRO A 354 -8.31 -2.20 -8.95
C PRO A 354 -9.28 -1.29 -9.72
N ARG A 355 -10.28 -1.85 -10.42
CA ARG A 355 -11.17 -1.09 -11.34
C ARG A 355 -12.63 -1.06 -10.92
N MET A 356 -12.93 -1.36 -9.66
CA MET A 356 -14.30 -1.36 -9.14
C MET A 356 -15.05 -0.07 -9.49
N ARG A 357 -16.34 -0.19 -9.80
CA ARG A 357 -17.23 0.98 -9.93
C ARG A 357 -17.40 1.62 -8.56
N PHE A 358 -17.13 2.92 -8.47
CA PHE A 358 -17.09 3.65 -7.19
C PHE A 358 -16.10 3.02 -6.19
N GLY A 359 -14.97 2.50 -6.68
CA GLY A 359 -13.90 1.94 -5.85
C GLY A 359 -12.97 3.01 -5.25
N MET A 360 -11.95 2.56 -4.52
CA MET A 360 -10.85 3.43 -4.11
C MET A 360 -9.80 3.57 -5.21
N TYR A 361 -9.18 4.74 -5.27
CA TYR A 361 -8.17 5.16 -6.25
C TYR A 361 -8.71 5.36 -7.68
N TYR A 362 -9.16 4.28 -8.33
CA TYR A 362 -9.81 4.36 -9.64
C TYR A 362 -11.32 4.44 -9.52
N ASN A 363 -11.95 5.20 -10.42
CA ASN A 363 -13.40 5.46 -10.44
C ASN A 363 -13.93 5.98 -9.09
N GLN A 364 -13.05 6.57 -8.29
CA GLN A 364 -13.34 7.06 -6.96
C GLN A 364 -14.06 8.41 -7.05
N PRO A 365 -15.26 8.57 -6.46
CA PRO A 365 -15.99 9.83 -6.54
C PRO A 365 -15.45 10.84 -5.52
N VAL A 366 -14.46 11.65 -5.92
CA VAL A 366 -13.84 12.66 -5.04
C VAL A 366 -14.71 13.93 -4.97
N VAL A 367 -15.53 14.00 -3.92
CA VAL A 367 -16.51 15.09 -3.67
C VAL A 367 -15.88 16.47 -3.86
N PRO A 368 -16.36 17.32 -4.79
CA PRO A 368 -15.79 18.63 -5.06
C PRO A 368 -15.64 19.49 -3.81
N GLY A 369 -14.56 20.28 -3.77
CA GLY A 369 -14.29 21.22 -2.68
C GLY A 369 -13.74 20.63 -1.38
N CYS A 370 -13.65 19.30 -1.28
CA CYS A 370 -13.00 18.56 -0.19
C CYS A 370 -11.58 18.09 -0.52
N HIS A 371 -10.78 17.83 0.50
CA HIS A 371 -9.46 17.20 0.41
C HIS A 371 -9.05 16.59 1.77
N GLY A 372 -8.04 15.73 1.76
CA GLY A 372 -7.41 15.16 2.96
C GLY A 372 -8.12 13.94 3.52
N SER A 373 -8.09 12.82 2.80
CA SER A 373 -8.59 11.54 3.34
C SER A 373 -7.66 10.98 4.41
N SER A 374 -8.23 10.66 5.56
CA SER A 374 -7.52 10.02 6.67
C SER A 374 -7.03 8.63 6.28
N PHE A 375 -7.77 7.93 5.43
CA PHE A 375 -7.35 6.67 4.83
C PHE A 375 -6.05 6.82 4.01
N PHE A 376 -5.94 7.84 3.17
CA PHE A 376 -4.72 8.05 2.37
C PHE A 376 -3.54 8.57 3.23
N GLU A 377 -3.80 9.35 4.28
CA GLU A 377 -2.79 9.72 5.29
C GLU A 377 -2.28 8.46 6.01
N ALA A 378 -3.17 7.59 6.47
CA ALA A 378 -2.80 6.33 7.10
C ALA A 378 -2.05 5.40 6.13
N PHE A 379 -2.50 5.27 4.89
CA PHE A 379 -1.79 4.50 3.86
C PHE A 379 -0.35 4.98 3.65
N ASN A 380 -0.14 6.30 3.57
CA ASN A 380 1.20 6.89 3.46
C ASN A 380 2.08 6.50 4.66
N GLN A 381 1.55 6.67 5.88
CA GLN A 381 2.27 6.35 7.12
C GLN A 381 2.58 4.85 7.22
N HIS A 382 1.63 4.00 6.83
CA HIS A 382 1.80 2.54 6.81
C HIS A 382 2.94 2.13 5.88
N LEU A 383 2.94 2.60 4.62
CA LEU A 383 4.02 2.30 3.69
C LEU A 383 5.36 2.87 4.16
N ALA A 384 5.38 4.11 4.65
CA ALA A 384 6.61 4.74 5.12
C ALA A 384 7.25 3.95 6.28
N HIS A 385 6.44 3.52 7.24
CA HIS A 385 6.88 2.68 8.36
C HIS A 385 7.40 1.33 7.88
N ARG A 386 6.60 0.58 7.12
CA ARG A 386 6.92 -0.80 6.74
C ARG A 386 8.08 -0.90 5.76
N LEU A 387 8.25 0.09 4.89
CA LEU A 387 9.39 0.17 3.99
C LEU A 387 10.63 0.77 4.66
N GLY A 388 10.54 1.22 5.91
CA GLY A 388 11.64 1.85 6.64
C GLY A 388 12.15 3.11 5.96
N LEU A 389 11.22 3.98 5.55
CA LEU A 389 11.55 5.30 5.02
C LEU A 389 11.88 6.26 6.16
N ILE A 390 12.83 7.16 5.90
CA ILE A 390 13.25 8.14 6.90
C ILE A 390 12.67 9.51 6.55
N GLN A 391 11.84 10.07 7.44
CA GLN A 391 11.41 11.45 7.30
C GLN A 391 12.48 12.37 7.87
N HIS A 392 13.13 13.16 7.03
CA HIS A 392 14.09 14.14 7.51
C HIS A 392 13.40 15.39 8.04
N GLY A 393 12.08 15.56 7.87
CA GLY A 393 11.33 16.70 8.37
C GLY A 393 11.71 18.04 7.70
N PRO A 394 11.05 19.14 8.06
CA PRO A 394 11.34 20.47 7.49
C PRO A 394 12.76 20.93 7.74
N LEU A 395 13.45 21.48 6.74
CA LEU A 395 14.77 22.09 6.90
C LEU A 395 14.69 23.45 7.60
N GLU A 396 15.80 23.93 8.18
CA GLU A 396 15.78 25.15 8.99
C GLU A 396 15.46 26.38 8.15
N ASN A 397 16.14 26.61 7.03
CA ASN A 397 15.98 27.80 6.19
C ASN A 397 15.94 27.43 4.71
N LYS A 398 15.41 26.26 4.39
CA LYS A 398 15.41 25.69 3.04
C LYS A 398 14.08 25.01 2.72
N ILE A 399 13.75 24.96 1.44
CA ILE A 399 12.64 24.20 0.87
C ILE A 399 13.22 23.22 -0.14
N ARG A 400 12.93 21.94 0.02
CA ARG A 400 13.39 20.89 -0.90
C ARG A 400 12.46 20.81 -2.09
N ILE A 401 13.01 21.05 -3.28
CA ILE A 401 12.30 21.01 -4.54
C ILE A 401 12.87 19.86 -5.37
N THR A 402 12.03 18.88 -5.70
CA THR A 402 12.40 17.81 -6.62
C THR A 402 11.71 18.03 -7.96
N LEU A 403 12.50 18.10 -9.03
CA LEU A 403 12.01 18.13 -10.40
C LEU A 403 12.17 16.73 -11.03
N LEU A 404 11.06 16.13 -11.42
CA LEU A 404 11.02 14.85 -12.12
C LEU A 404 11.23 15.08 -13.62
N SER A 405 12.44 14.78 -14.09
CA SER A 405 12.77 14.74 -15.51
C SER A 405 12.30 13.41 -16.10
N ARG A 406 11.52 13.48 -17.18
CA ARG A 406 10.96 12.27 -17.82
C ARG A 406 12.00 11.47 -18.59
N LYS A 407 12.85 12.14 -19.38
CA LYS A 407 13.78 11.51 -20.34
C LYS A 407 13.10 10.40 -21.17
N THR A 408 11.90 10.68 -21.68
CA THR A 408 11.12 9.75 -22.51
C THR A 408 11.01 10.27 -23.95
N LYS A 409 10.26 9.59 -24.82
CA LYS A 409 10.00 10.10 -26.18
C LYS A 409 9.19 11.40 -26.21
N TYR A 410 8.26 11.57 -25.26
CA TYR A 410 7.30 12.68 -25.23
C TYR A 410 7.13 13.26 -23.82
N ARG A 411 6.51 14.44 -23.76
CA ARG A 411 6.24 15.27 -22.57
C ARG A 411 7.50 15.71 -21.85
N ASN A 412 8.63 15.81 -22.55
CA ASN A 412 9.85 16.37 -21.96
C ASN A 412 9.71 17.88 -21.84
N ILE A 413 10.47 18.44 -20.90
CA ILE A 413 10.62 19.88 -20.69
C ILE A 413 11.83 20.31 -21.53
N LEU A 414 11.60 21.05 -22.61
CA LEU A 414 12.64 21.40 -23.58
C LEU A 414 13.70 22.34 -22.97
N ASN A 415 13.26 23.30 -22.15
CA ASN A 415 14.12 24.25 -21.45
C ASN A 415 14.38 23.89 -19.97
N GLU A 416 14.46 22.60 -19.63
CA GLU A 416 14.64 22.12 -18.24
C GLU A 416 15.82 22.79 -17.52
N ASP A 417 16.96 22.89 -18.20
CA ASP A 417 18.18 23.49 -17.64
C ASP A 417 18.02 24.98 -17.31
N GLU A 418 17.23 25.73 -18.09
CA GLU A 418 16.91 27.13 -17.83
C GLU A 418 16.06 27.26 -16.57
N LEU A 419 14.97 26.49 -16.47
CA LEU A 419 14.08 26.48 -15.31
C LEU A 419 14.82 26.08 -14.02
N VAL A 420 15.73 25.10 -14.10
CA VAL A 420 16.58 24.69 -12.97
C VAL A 420 17.54 25.80 -12.56
N LYS A 421 18.15 26.51 -13.50
CA LYS A 421 19.01 27.68 -13.21
C LYS A 421 18.20 28.79 -12.55
N ALA A 422 17.00 29.07 -13.04
CA ALA A 422 16.10 30.07 -12.46
C ALA A 422 15.77 29.75 -10.99
N MET A 423 15.41 28.51 -10.66
CA MET A 423 15.17 28.10 -9.27
C MET A 423 16.41 28.28 -8.39
N LYS A 424 17.61 27.97 -8.91
CA LYS A 424 18.88 28.08 -8.16
C LYS A 424 19.24 29.53 -7.79
N THR A 425 18.64 30.53 -8.43
CA THR A 425 18.82 31.95 -8.05
C THR A 425 18.19 32.28 -6.69
N VAL A 426 17.22 31.48 -6.24
CA VAL A 426 16.56 31.64 -4.94
C VAL A 426 17.34 30.87 -3.89
N GLY A 427 18.06 31.58 -3.02
CA GLY A 427 18.95 30.98 -2.02
C GLY A 427 18.28 30.04 -1.01
N GLU A 428 16.95 30.05 -0.88
CA GLU A 428 16.20 29.13 0.00
C GLU A 428 15.93 27.76 -0.64
N PHE A 429 16.02 27.63 -1.96
CA PHE A 429 15.65 26.38 -2.64
C PHE A 429 16.80 25.39 -2.66
N GLU A 430 16.54 24.17 -2.20
CA GLU A 430 17.41 23.02 -2.35
C GLU A 430 16.85 22.14 -3.47
N ILE A 431 17.47 22.22 -4.65
CA ILE A 431 16.91 21.67 -5.89
C ILE A 431 17.57 20.35 -6.23
N LYS A 432 16.75 19.34 -6.49
CA LYS A 432 17.17 18.03 -6.97
C LYS A 432 16.43 17.69 -8.26
N VAL A 433 17.17 17.43 -9.34
CA VAL A 433 16.59 16.88 -10.56
C VAL A 433 16.75 15.36 -10.51
N VAL A 434 15.67 14.63 -10.74
CA VAL A 434 15.65 13.16 -10.68
C VAL A 434 15.08 12.59 -11.98
N THR A 435 15.57 11.42 -12.36
CA THR A 435 14.96 10.58 -13.39
C THR A 435 14.58 9.27 -12.72
N TYR A 436 13.28 9.05 -12.52
CA TYR A 436 12.77 7.81 -11.93
C TYR A 436 12.63 6.74 -13.01
N ASN A 437 13.69 5.95 -13.17
CA ASN A 437 13.76 4.82 -14.09
C ASN A 437 14.42 3.62 -13.37
N ARG A 438 14.78 2.57 -14.12
CA ARG A 438 15.39 1.36 -13.54
C ARG A 438 16.79 1.57 -12.95
N ASP A 439 17.44 2.71 -13.23
CA ASP A 439 18.78 3.04 -12.73
C ASP A 439 18.74 3.53 -11.27
N MET A 440 17.57 3.98 -10.79
CA MET A 440 17.34 4.37 -9.41
C MET A 440 16.45 3.33 -8.73
N PRO A 441 16.91 2.61 -7.68
CA PRO A 441 16.08 1.65 -6.97
C PRO A 441 14.76 2.27 -6.48
N PHE A 442 13.64 1.56 -6.60
CA PHE A 442 12.33 2.14 -6.33
C PHE A 442 12.20 2.69 -4.89
N LYS A 443 12.78 2.02 -3.90
CA LYS A 443 12.84 2.53 -2.52
C LYS A 443 13.53 3.89 -2.42
N GLU A 444 14.60 4.12 -3.19
CA GLU A 444 15.28 5.42 -3.24
C GLU A 444 14.42 6.49 -3.91
N GLN A 445 13.68 6.13 -4.98
CA GLN A 445 12.73 7.04 -5.62
C GLN A 445 11.66 7.50 -4.62
N ILE A 446 11.08 6.56 -3.87
CA ILE A 446 10.11 6.86 -2.82
C ILE A 446 10.76 7.73 -1.73
N GLN A 447 11.94 7.37 -1.22
CA GLN A 447 12.65 8.13 -0.19
C GLN A 447 12.90 9.58 -0.60
N SER A 448 13.22 9.81 -1.88
CA SER A 448 13.39 11.15 -2.46
C SER A 448 12.08 11.93 -2.47
N SER A 449 10.98 11.34 -2.94
CA SER A 449 9.66 11.99 -2.95
C SER A 449 9.09 12.21 -1.54
N TYR A 450 9.34 11.28 -0.62
CA TYR A 450 8.95 11.35 0.80
C TYR A 450 9.59 12.55 1.53
N ASN A 451 10.70 13.07 1.00
CA ASN A 451 11.41 14.25 1.53
C ASN A 451 11.30 15.47 0.62
N SER A 452 10.37 15.49 -0.34
CA SER A 452 10.18 16.61 -1.26
C SER A 452 9.06 17.53 -0.78
N ASP A 453 9.41 18.75 -0.39
CA ASP A 453 8.44 19.76 0.05
C ASP A 453 7.65 20.30 -1.16
N ILE A 454 8.30 20.41 -2.31
CA ILE A 454 7.67 20.68 -3.62
C ILE A 454 8.13 19.61 -4.60
N PHE A 455 7.20 18.92 -5.27
CA PHE A 455 7.51 17.95 -6.33
C PHE A 455 6.92 18.43 -7.64
N ILE A 456 7.75 18.53 -8.68
CA ILE A 456 7.40 19.13 -9.96
C ILE A 456 7.56 18.08 -11.04
N GLY A 457 6.62 17.99 -11.97
CA GLY A 457 6.79 17.16 -13.16
C GLY A 457 5.71 17.39 -14.21
N MET A 458 5.91 16.76 -15.37
CA MET A 458 4.93 16.71 -16.44
C MET A 458 3.92 15.59 -16.22
N HIS A 459 2.70 15.72 -16.76
CA HIS A 459 1.67 14.68 -16.66
C HIS A 459 2.21 13.29 -16.99
N GLY A 460 2.00 12.33 -16.09
CA GLY A 460 2.38 10.93 -16.29
C GLY A 460 2.63 10.17 -14.99
N ALA A 461 2.74 8.85 -15.09
CA ALA A 461 2.73 7.92 -13.95
C ALA A 461 3.75 8.22 -12.84
N GLY A 462 4.86 8.91 -13.14
CA GLY A 462 5.80 9.33 -12.11
C GLY A 462 5.23 10.35 -11.11
N LEU A 463 4.15 11.07 -11.44
CA LEU A 463 3.46 11.94 -10.49
C LEU A 463 2.70 11.16 -9.40
N THR A 464 2.50 9.85 -9.54
CA THR A 464 1.96 8.99 -8.46
C THR A 464 2.84 9.01 -7.21
N HIS A 465 4.10 9.41 -7.33
CA HIS A 465 4.96 9.67 -6.18
C HIS A 465 4.41 10.72 -5.20
N LEU A 466 3.40 11.51 -5.61
CA LEU A 466 2.68 12.42 -4.74
C LEU A 466 2.05 11.73 -3.51
N LEU A 467 1.73 10.43 -3.62
CA LEU A 467 1.23 9.63 -2.49
C LEU A 467 2.22 9.58 -1.33
N PHE A 468 3.52 9.70 -1.62
CA PHE A 468 4.59 9.61 -0.65
C PHE A 468 4.99 10.96 -0.07
N GLN A 469 4.61 12.08 -0.69
CA GLN A 469 5.04 13.38 -0.21
C GLN A 469 4.59 13.64 1.25
N PRO A 470 5.32 14.48 2.00
CA PRO A 470 4.91 14.87 3.34
C PRO A 470 3.62 15.69 3.29
N ASP A 471 2.88 15.74 4.39
CA ASP A 471 1.52 16.32 4.40
C ASP A 471 1.45 17.82 4.09
N TRP A 472 2.58 18.54 4.21
CA TRP A 472 2.66 19.97 3.87
C TRP A 472 3.00 20.24 2.39
N ALA A 473 3.19 19.18 1.60
CA ALA A 473 3.82 19.30 0.32
C ALA A 473 2.92 19.91 -0.77
N VAL A 474 3.59 20.38 -1.81
CA VAL A 474 2.96 20.82 -3.06
C VAL A 474 3.38 19.89 -4.19
N ILE A 475 2.42 19.45 -5.00
CA ILE A 475 2.62 18.78 -6.28
C ILE A 475 2.32 19.78 -7.40
N ILE A 476 3.27 19.96 -8.32
CA ILE A 476 3.12 20.83 -9.50
C ILE A 476 3.14 19.95 -10.74
N GLU A 477 1.98 19.80 -11.36
CA GLU A 477 1.83 19.20 -12.69
C GLU A 477 1.98 20.31 -13.74
N LEU A 478 3.19 20.48 -14.29
CA LEU A 478 3.52 21.59 -15.19
C LEU A 478 2.64 21.66 -16.43
N TYR A 479 2.21 20.52 -16.95
CA TYR A 479 1.17 20.51 -17.95
C TYR A 479 0.39 19.21 -17.80
N ASN A 480 -0.92 19.34 -17.66
CA ASN A 480 -1.82 18.21 -17.42
C ASN A 480 -2.21 17.46 -18.71
N CYS A 481 -1.73 17.92 -19.87
CA CYS A 481 -2.06 17.32 -21.16
C CYS A 481 -3.58 17.14 -21.37
N GLU A 482 -4.37 18.14 -20.94
CA GLU A 482 -5.83 18.17 -21.02
C GLU A 482 -6.54 17.14 -20.13
N ASP A 483 -5.81 16.49 -19.21
CA ASP A 483 -6.28 15.45 -18.30
C ASP A 483 -6.04 15.88 -16.83
N HIS A 484 -6.71 16.97 -16.46
CA HIS A 484 -6.52 17.61 -15.16
C HIS A 484 -6.94 16.74 -13.97
N SER A 485 -8.03 15.98 -14.11
CA SER A 485 -8.69 15.34 -12.97
C SER A 485 -7.84 14.25 -12.31
N CYS A 486 -7.03 13.52 -13.07
CA CYS A 486 -6.30 12.35 -12.58
C CYS A 486 -5.41 12.65 -11.35
N TYR A 487 -4.42 13.53 -11.50
CA TYR A 487 -3.52 13.87 -10.38
C TYR A 487 -4.10 14.93 -9.46
N TYR A 488 -5.03 15.76 -9.95
CA TYR A 488 -5.77 16.70 -9.10
C TYR A 488 -6.57 15.96 -8.01
N ASP A 489 -7.37 14.97 -8.39
CA ASP A 489 -8.19 14.21 -7.44
C ASP A 489 -7.35 13.28 -6.57
N LEU A 490 -6.25 12.72 -7.09
CA LEU A 490 -5.32 11.94 -6.28
C LEU A 490 -4.64 12.80 -5.21
N ALA A 491 -4.18 14.01 -5.56
CA ALA A 491 -3.59 14.94 -4.61
C ALA A 491 -4.59 15.39 -3.54
N ARG A 492 -5.85 15.64 -3.94
CA ARG A 492 -6.95 15.96 -3.01
C ARG A 492 -7.24 14.80 -2.07
N SER A 493 -7.26 13.56 -2.58
CA SER A 493 -7.42 12.36 -1.76
C SER A 493 -6.29 12.25 -0.74
N ARG A 494 -5.03 12.42 -1.17
CA ARG A 494 -3.85 12.41 -0.30
C ARG A 494 -3.81 13.58 0.70
N GLY A 495 -4.46 14.70 0.38
CA GLY A 495 -4.50 15.88 1.24
C GLY A 495 -3.37 16.87 1.05
N ILE A 496 -2.61 16.77 -0.05
CA ILE A 496 -1.53 17.70 -0.39
C ILE A 496 -2.01 18.75 -1.40
N HIS A 497 -1.27 19.85 -1.53
CA HIS A 497 -1.67 20.94 -2.42
C HIS A 497 -1.29 20.65 -3.87
N TYR A 498 -2.28 20.66 -4.77
CA TYR A 498 -2.05 20.53 -6.20
C TYR A 498 -2.01 21.90 -6.89
N MET A 499 -1.03 22.08 -7.76
CA MET A 499 -0.92 23.21 -8.67
C MET A 499 -0.66 22.71 -10.10
N THR A 500 -1.12 23.47 -11.08
CA THR A 500 -0.81 23.25 -12.50
C THR A 500 -0.59 24.59 -13.19
N TRP A 501 -0.22 24.56 -14.46
CA TRP A 501 0.06 25.75 -15.24
C TRP A 501 -1.18 26.61 -15.47
N GLU A 502 -1.08 27.89 -15.13
CA GLU A 502 -2.23 28.81 -15.11
C GLU A 502 -2.34 29.63 -16.42
N LYS A 503 -1.22 29.91 -17.12
CA LYS A 503 -1.20 30.78 -18.32
C LYS A 503 -0.88 29.99 -19.59
N GLN A 504 -1.91 29.46 -20.26
CA GLN A 504 -1.75 28.67 -21.48
C GLN A 504 -1.02 29.40 -22.62
N SER A 505 -1.06 30.73 -22.68
CA SER A 505 -0.28 31.52 -23.64
C SER A 505 1.24 31.52 -23.41
N LYS A 506 1.69 30.91 -22.30
CA LYS A 506 3.09 30.85 -21.87
C LYS A 506 3.67 29.44 -21.84
N VAL A 507 2.97 28.47 -22.44
CA VAL A 507 3.50 27.15 -22.74
C VAL A 507 3.59 27.02 -24.26
N ILE A 508 4.73 26.53 -24.75
CA ILE A 508 4.98 26.33 -26.18
C ILE A 508 5.05 24.82 -26.40
N GLN A 509 4.23 24.33 -27.32
CA GLN A 509 4.22 22.93 -27.75
C GLN A 509 5.19 22.77 -28.92
N GLU A 510 6.04 21.73 -28.90
CA GLU A 510 7.06 21.48 -29.93
C GLU A 510 6.47 21.23 -31.32
N ASP A 511 5.43 20.38 -31.37
CA ASP A 511 4.72 19.99 -32.59
C ASP A 511 3.25 19.68 -32.26
N GLU A 512 2.40 19.33 -33.23
CA GLU A 512 0.98 19.02 -32.97
C GLU A 512 0.75 17.75 -32.13
N GLY A 513 1.81 16.97 -31.88
CA GLY A 513 1.76 15.67 -31.26
C GLY A 513 1.34 14.57 -32.25
N HIS A 514 1.92 13.39 -32.11
CA HIS A 514 1.73 12.34 -33.12
C HIS A 514 1.34 11.02 -32.45
N HIS A 515 0.06 10.85 -32.09
CA HIS A 515 -0.48 9.57 -31.64
C HIS A 515 -0.53 8.59 -32.83
N PRO A 516 -0.07 7.34 -32.69
CA PRO A 516 -0.07 6.35 -33.79
C PRO A 516 -1.44 6.12 -34.45
N THR A 517 -2.53 6.34 -33.71
CA THR A 517 -3.91 6.08 -34.15
C THR A 517 -4.88 7.25 -34.00
N LEU A 518 -4.58 8.25 -33.16
CA LEU A 518 -5.54 9.34 -32.82
C LEU A 518 -5.15 10.69 -33.43
N GLY A 519 -4.01 10.78 -34.15
CA GLY A 519 -3.51 12.04 -34.69
C GLY A 519 -2.92 12.96 -33.62
N ALA A 520 -3.18 14.27 -33.75
CA ALA A 520 -2.72 15.30 -32.82
C ALA A 520 -3.17 15.01 -31.39
N HIS A 521 -2.22 14.95 -30.45
CA HIS A 521 -2.53 14.67 -29.05
C HIS A 521 -1.46 15.25 -28.12
N ALA A 522 -1.90 16.05 -27.14
CA ALA A 522 -1.07 16.69 -26.10
C ALA A 522 -0.17 15.74 -25.27
N LYS A 523 -0.40 14.43 -25.36
CA LYS A 523 0.39 13.40 -24.68
C LYS A 523 1.60 12.93 -25.51
N PHE A 524 1.70 13.31 -26.78
CA PHE A 524 2.63 12.77 -27.79
C PHE A 524 3.50 13.85 -28.44
N THR A 525 3.89 14.87 -27.66
CA THR A 525 4.73 16.02 -28.04
C THR A 525 5.57 16.47 -26.83
N ASN A 526 6.48 17.43 -26.99
CA ASN A 526 7.27 18.04 -25.92
C ASN A 526 6.88 19.51 -25.70
N TYR A 527 7.33 20.09 -24.57
CA TYR A 527 6.86 21.40 -24.13
C TYR A 527 8.01 22.28 -23.62
N GLU A 528 7.94 23.57 -23.92
CA GLU A 528 8.78 24.64 -23.37
C GLU A 528 7.92 25.58 -22.52
N PHE A 529 8.48 26.09 -21.42
CA PHE A 529 7.73 26.88 -20.44
C PHE A 529 8.39 28.24 -20.19
N ASP A 530 7.58 29.30 -20.14
CA ASP A 530 8.05 30.63 -19.75
C ASP A 530 8.66 30.64 -18.34
N GLU A 531 9.93 31.05 -18.24
CA GLU A 531 10.68 31.07 -16.97
C GLU A 531 9.97 31.90 -15.89
N GLY A 532 9.43 33.07 -16.25
CA GLY A 532 8.81 33.98 -15.29
C GLY A 532 7.52 33.44 -14.68
N GLU A 533 6.67 32.82 -15.50
CA GLU A 533 5.47 32.14 -15.02
C GLU A 533 5.79 30.89 -14.20
N PHE A 534 6.79 30.12 -14.64
CA PHE A 534 7.30 28.98 -13.87
C PHE A 534 7.76 29.43 -12.48
N MET A 535 8.65 30.42 -12.39
CA MET A 535 9.14 30.93 -11.11
C MET A 535 8.03 31.52 -10.23
N ARG A 536 7.02 32.18 -10.82
CA ARG A 536 5.84 32.63 -10.08
C ARG A 536 5.09 31.47 -9.42
N LEU A 537 4.91 30.35 -10.13
CA LEU A 537 4.28 29.15 -9.56
C LEU A 537 5.14 28.52 -8.46
N ILE A 538 6.46 28.45 -8.64
CA ILE A 538 7.38 27.90 -7.63
C ILE A 538 7.36 28.73 -6.34
N LEU A 539 7.38 30.06 -6.45
CA LEU A 539 7.29 30.96 -5.29
C LEU A 539 5.94 30.81 -4.57
N LYS A 540 4.83 30.72 -5.31
CA LYS A 540 3.50 30.46 -4.74
C LYS A 540 3.43 29.11 -4.01
N ALA A 541 4.05 28.07 -4.57
CA ALA A 541 4.17 26.77 -3.90
C ALA A 541 5.02 26.84 -2.62
N ALA A 542 6.14 27.57 -2.67
CA ALA A 542 6.98 27.80 -1.50
C ALA A 542 6.23 28.53 -0.37
N ASP A 543 5.43 29.54 -0.69
CA ASP A 543 4.59 30.24 0.29
C ASP A 543 3.55 29.32 0.93
N HIS A 544 2.96 28.40 0.16
CA HIS A 544 2.08 27.37 0.69
C HIS A 544 2.82 26.49 1.72
N VAL A 545 4.00 25.96 1.35
CA VAL A 545 4.81 25.12 2.26
C VAL A 545 5.15 25.89 3.55
N ARG A 546 5.63 27.13 3.44
CA ARG A 546 6.03 27.96 4.60
C ARG A 546 4.88 28.23 5.55
N SER A 547 3.67 28.44 5.02
CA SER A 547 2.47 28.74 5.80
C SER A 547 1.77 27.50 6.34
N HIS A 548 2.15 26.30 5.87
CA HIS A 548 1.48 25.06 6.28
C HIS A 548 1.71 24.76 7.77
N PRO A 549 0.65 24.52 8.57
CA PRO A 549 0.77 24.29 10.02
C PRO A 549 1.72 23.15 10.40
N LYS A 550 1.62 21.99 9.72
CA LYS A 550 2.51 20.83 9.96
C LYS A 550 3.99 21.16 9.67
N PHE A 551 4.29 22.00 8.66
CA PHE A 551 5.67 22.43 8.36
C PHE A 551 6.21 23.36 9.44
N ILE A 552 5.41 24.34 9.88
CA ILE A 552 5.76 25.28 10.95
C ILE A 552 6.00 24.52 12.27
N GLN A 553 5.11 23.59 12.62
CA GLN A 553 5.24 22.78 13.83
C GLN A 553 6.49 21.90 13.76
N GLY A 554 6.75 21.25 12.63
CA GLY A 554 7.95 20.46 12.40
C GLY A 554 9.24 21.29 12.55
N ARG A 555 9.30 22.51 11.99
CA ARG A 555 10.45 23.42 12.19
C ARG A 555 10.63 23.82 13.64
N LYS A 556 9.55 24.18 14.35
CA LYS A 556 9.61 24.52 15.78
C LYS A 556 10.15 23.36 16.59
N TYR A 557 9.61 22.16 16.41
CA TYR A 557 10.03 20.96 17.12
C TYR A 557 11.52 20.65 16.90
N ARG A 558 12.01 20.75 15.65
CA ARG A 558 13.39 20.41 15.32
C ARG A 558 14.42 21.45 15.77
N PHE A 559 14.14 22.76 15.57
CA PHE A 559 15.17 23.80 15.72
C PHE A 559 15.02 24.69 16.96
N ARG A 560 13.85 24.72 17.63
CA ARG A 560 13.74 25.40 18.93
C ARG A 560 14.26 24.55 20.09
N SER A 561 14.08 23.22 20.03
CA SER A 561 14.53 22.28 21.06
C SER A 561 16.07 22.20 21.20
N GLY A 562 16.82 22.62 20.17
CA GLY A 562 18.28 22.70 20.22
C GLY A 562 18.82 23.95 20.95
N LYS A 563 18.06 25.05 20.98
CA LYS A 563 18.51 26.29 21.66
C LYS A 563 18.39 26.20 23.18
N THR A 564 17.43 25.43 23.71
CA THR A 564 17.27 25.21 25.15
C THR A 564 18.38 24.32 25.73
N LYS A 565 18.91 23.35 24.96
CA LYS A 565 20.04 22.51 25.38
C LYS A 565 21.39 23.24 25.38
N GLN A 566 21.57 24.25 24.52
CA GLN A 566 22.79 25.07 24.52
C GLN A 566 22.79 26.15 25.61
N SER A 567 21.63 26.62 26.08
CA SER A 567 21.55 27.60 27.18
C SER A 567 21.83 27.00 28.55
N GLU A 568 21.67 25.69 28.74
CA GLU A 568 22.02 25.00 30.00
C GLU A 568 23.52 24.67 30.10
N GLN A 569 24.25 24.54 28.98
CA GLN A 569 25.71 24.32 28.99
C GLN A 569 26.54 25.60 29.09
N THR A 570 25.97 26.78 28.86
CA THR A 570 26.68 28.08 28.94
C THR A 570 26.52 28.82 30.27
N GLN A 571 25.73 28.30 31.22
CA GLN A 571 25.64 28.84 32.58
C GLN A 571 26.62 28.21 33.59
N GLY A 572 27.50 27.30 33.16
CA GLY A 572 28.39 26.53 34.03
C GLY A 572 29.84 27.03 34.14
N VAL A 573 30.14 28.30 33.89
CA VAL A 573 31.47 28.87 34.21
C VAL A 573 31.28 30.20 34.92
N ARG A 574 31.09 30.13 36.23
CA ARG A 574 31.27 31.28 37.13
C ARG A 574 32.55 31.07 37.91
N ILE A 575 33.48 31.98 37.65
CA ILE A 575 34.79 32.12 38.29
C ILE A 575 34.55 32.47 39.76
N GLU A 576 35.10 31.66 40.68
CA GLU A 576 35.30 32.07 42.08
C GLU A 576 36.75 32.53 42.25
N LEU A 577 36.89 33.71 42.84
CA LEU A 577 38.13 34.31 43.38
C LEU A 577 38.50 33.65 44.71
#